data_AF-A0A5J4VNQ2-F1
#
_entry.id   AF-A0A5J4VNQ2-F1
#
_cell.length_a   1.000
_cell.length_b   1.000
_cell.length_c   1.000
_cell.angle_alpha   90.00
_cell.angle_beta   90.00
_cell.angle_gamma   90.00
#
_symmetry.space_group_name_H-M   'P 1'
#
loop_
_entity.id
_entity.type
_entity.pdbx_description
1 polymer ?
#
loop_
_entity_poly.entity_id
_entity_poly.type
_entity_poly.pdbx_seq_one_letter_code
_entity_poly.pdbx_strand_id
1 'polypeptide(L)' 'MYNEFVLTKKNFIRTVTEIELEWLIELAPQYYHPENFPEGEVRTAIDQIYKRKQTQALQQTQDRKQERDKKDQGSK' A
#
# COMPACT_ATOMS: atom_id res chain seq x y z
N MET A 1 -8.31 -4.12 -12.21
CA MET A 1 -7.42 -4.53 -13.32
C MET A 1 -8.26 -4.76 -14.58
N TYR A 2 -7.73 -4.46 -15.77
CA TYR A 2 -8.38 -4.80 -17.04
C TYR A 2 -7.36 -5.42 -18.00
N ASN A 3 -7.83 -6.26 -18.92
CA ASN A 3 -6.97 -6.89 -19.94
C ASN A 3 -6.92 -6.09 -21.24
N GLU A 4 -8.05 -5.49 -21.63
CA GLU A 4 -8.19 -4.84 -22.94
C GLU A 4 -8.86 -3.48 -22.82
N PHE A 5 -8.30 -2.50 -23.53
CA PHE A 5 -8.90 -1.20 -23.75
C PHE A 5 -9.52 -1.14 -25.16
N VAL A 6 -10.83 -0.94 -25.24
CA VAL A 6 -11.59 -0.97 -26.50
C VAL A 6 -11.99 0.46 -26.88
N LEU A 7 -11.41 0.93 -27.98
CA LEU A 7 -11.71 2.24 -28.58
C LEU A 7 -12.93 2.12 -29.52
N THR A 8 -14.06 2.69 -29.11
CA THR A 8 -15.26 2.82 -29.96
C THR A 8 -15.72 4.28 -29.99
N LYS A 9 -17.02 4.56 -30.16
CA LYS A 9 -17.59 5.90 -29.92
C LYS A 9 -17.41 6.38 -28.47
N LYS A 10 -17.32 5.43 -27.53
CA LYS A 10 -16.90 5.67 -26.14
C LYS A 10 -15.79 4.69 -25.80
N ASN A 11 -14.96 5.04 -24.84
CA ASN A 11 -13.88 4.19 -24.37
C ASN A 11 -14.44 3.19 -23.36
N PHE A 12 -14.14 1.91 -23.55
CA PHE A 12 -14.52 0.84 -22.64
C PHE A 12 -13.29 0.02 -22.24
N ILE A 13 -13.34 -0.58 -21.06
CA ILE A 13 -12.40 -1.62 -20.63
C ILE A 13 -13.13 -2.97 -20.58
N ARG A 14 -12.48 -4.04 -21.01
CA ARG A 14 -13.05 -5.40 -21.07
C ARG A 14 -12.22 -6.39 -20.25
N THR A 15 -12.90 -7.40 -19.73
CA THR A 15 -12.33 -8.41 -18.82
C THR A 15 -11.75 -7.73 -17.57
N VAL A 16 -12.66 -7.19 -16.76
CA VAL A 16 -12.32 -6.43 -15.55
C VAL A 16 -12.30 -7.37 -14.34
N THR A 17 -11.28 -7.21 -13.51
CA THR A 17 -11.14 -7.92 -12.24
C THR A 17 -10.90 -6.91 -11.13
N GLU A 18 -11.63 -7.05 -10.03
CA GLU A 18 -11.44 -6.25 -8.83
C GLU A 18 -10.11 -6.60 -8.16
N ILE A 19 -9.40 -5.59 -7.68
CA ILE A 19 -8.09 -5.73 -7.03
C ILE A 19 -7.94 -4.71 -5.91
N GLU A 20 -7.14 -5.05 -4.91
CA GLU A 20 -6.75 -4.14 -3.84
C GLU A 20 -5.55 -3.29 -4.27
N LEU A 21 -5.59 -1.99 -3.94
CA LEU A 21 -4.51 -1.04 -4.28
C LEU A 21 -3.18 -1.40 -3.61
N GLU A 22 -3.24 -1.98 -2.42
CA GLU A 22 -2.07 -2.39 -1.65
C GLU A 22 -1.21 -3.42 -2.40
N TRP A 23 -1.85 -4.33 -3.15
CA TRP A 23 -1.14 -5.34 -3.94
C TRP A 23 -0.33 -4.72 -5.08
N LEU A 24 -0.86 -3.66 -5.71
CA LEU A 24 -0.16 -2.95 -6.77
C LEU A 24 1.09 -2.24 -6.26
N ILE A 25 0.98 -1.63 -5.08
CA ILE A 25 2.11 -0.95 -4.43
C ILE A 25 3.20 -1.95 -4.05
N GLU A 26 2.83 -3.14 -3.57
CA GLU A 26 3.78 -4.20 -3.24
C GLU A 26 4.46 -4.79 -4.47
N LEU A 27 3.70 -5.02 -5.55
CA LEU A 27 4.21 -5.64 -6.76
C LEU A 27 5.10 -4.69 -7.57
N ALA A 28 4.74 -3.41 -7.63
CA ALA A 28 5.42 -2.42 -8.46
C ALA A 28 5.58 -1.06 -7.74
N PRO A 29 6.37 -0.99 -6.65
CA PRO A 29 6.50 0.22 -5.83
C PRO A 29 7.06 1.41 -6.61
N GLN A 30 7.96 1.16 -7.57
CA GLN A 30 8.56 2.19 -8.43
C GLN A 30 7.54 2.89 -9.33
N TYR A 31 6.49 2.19 -9.77
CA TYR A 31 5.45 2.75 -10.62
C TYR A 31 4.41 3.48 -9.76
N TYR A 32 3.96 2.84 -8.67
CA TYR A 32 2.96 3.36 -7.74
C TYR A 32 3.55 4.22 -6.61
N HIS A 33 4.52 5.09 -6.95
CA HIS A 33 5.07 6.07 -6.00
C HIS A 33 4.23 7.36 -6.02
N PRO A 34 3.85 7.95 -4.87
CA PRO A 34 2.97 9.12 -4.84
C PRO A 34 3.42 10.31 -5.70
N GLU A 35 4.73 10.50 -5.79
CA GLU A 35 5.36 11.61 -6.55
C GLU A 35 5.17 11.48 -8.06
N ASN A 36 4.91 10.26 -8.57
CA ASN A 36 4.69 10.00 -9.98
C ASN A 36 3.26 10.36 -10.43
N PHE A 37 2.35 10.62 -9.49
CA PHE A 37 0.95 10.90 -9.77
C PHE A 37 0.64 12.39 -9.60
N PRO A 38 -0.22 12.96 -10.46
CA PRO A 38 -0.76 14.29 -10.23
C PRO A 38 -1.59 14.34 -8.94
N GLU A 39 -1.82 15.55 -8.42
CA GLU A 39 -2.73 15.74 -7.28
C GLU A 39 -4.13 15.23 -7.62
N GLY A 40 -4.71 14.47 -6.70
CA GLY A 40 -6.01 13.84 -6.89
C GLY A 40 -6.27 12.68 -5.94
N GLU A 41 -7.41 12.02 -6.16
CA GLU A 41 -7.90 10.92 -5.32
C GLU A 41 -6.94 9.73 -5.31
N VAL A 42 -6.39 9.36 -6.48
CA VAL A 42 -5.47 8.23 -6.60
C VAL A 42 -4.20 8.46 -5.80
N ARG A 43 -3.57 9.64 -5.92
CA ARG A 43 -2.37 9.99 -5.14
C ARG A 43 -2.68 9.97 -3.65
N THR A 44 -3.82 10.53 -3.24
CA THR A 44 -4.26 10.55 -1.84
C THR A 44 -4.45 9.14 -1.28
N ALA A 45 -5.07 8.24 -2.05
CA ALA A 45 -5.26 6.85 -1.65
C ALA A 45 -3.93 6.10 -1.50
N ILE A 46 -3.00 6.30 -2.44
CA ILE A 46 -1.65 5.72 -2.37
C ILE A 46 -0.91 6.24 -1.12
N ASP A 47 -0.92 7.56 -0.89
CA ASP A 47 -0.30 8.19 0.28
C ASP A 47 -0.84 7.65 1.61
N GLN A 48 -2.15 7.42 1.69
CA GLN A 48 -2.78 6.84 2.88
C GLN A 48 -2.28 5.42 3.16
N ILE A 49 -2.12 4.59 2.13
CA ILE A 49 -1.59 3.22 2.29
C ILE A 49 -0.15 3.25 2.78
N TYR A 50 0.71 4.10 2.21
CA TYR A 50 2.09 4.24 2.67
C TYR A 50 2.16 4.71 4.13
N LYS A 51 1.37 5.71 4.51
CA LYS A 51 1.27 6.17 5.90
C LYS A 51 0.83 5.04 6.83
N ARG A 52 -0.21 4.29 6.45
CA ARG A 52 -0.71 3.15 7.22
C ARG A 52 0.37 2.10 7.43
N LYS A 53 1.11 1.72 6.38
CA LYS A 53 2.22 0.76 6.47
C LYS A 53 3.35 1.26 7.38
N GLN A 54 3.69 2.54 7.29
CA GLN A 54 4.71 3.15 8.15
C GLN A 54 4.30 3.12 9.63
N THR A 55 3.07 3.49 9.94
CA THR A 55 2.55 3.44 11.32
C THR A 55 2.54 2.02 11.87
N GLN A 56 2.13 1.03 11.07
CA GLN A 56 2.15 -0.38 11.47
C GLN A 56 3.57 -0.89 11.76
N ALA A 57 4.54 -0.54 10.92
CA ALA A 57 5.94 -0.92 11.13
C ALA A 57 6.50 -0.31 12.44
N LEU A 58 6.20 0.97 12.71
CA LEU A 58 6.61 1.63 13.95
C LEU A 58 6.01 0.93 15.18
N GLN A 59 4.72 0.61 15.15
CA GLN A 59 4.05 -0.09 16.26
C GLN A 59 4.72 -1.45 16.53
N GLN A 60 4.96 -2.25 15.48
CA GLN A 60 5.62 -3.55 15.61
C GLN A 60 7.03 -3.45 16.23
N THR A 61 7.79 -2.41 15.90
CA THR A 61 9.12 -2.22 16.50
C THR A 61 9.05 -1.85 17.98
N GLN A 62 8.02 -1.12 18.40
CA GLN A 62 7.82 -0.76 19.80
C GLN A 62 7.41 -1.99 20.62
N ASP A 63 6.47 -2.79 20.11
CA ASP A 63 6.01 -4.02 20.76
C ASP A 63 7.18 -5.01 20.96
N ARG A 64 8.01 -5.21 19.93
CA ARG A 64 9.21 -6.05 20.01
C ARG A 64 10.28 -5.54 20.98
N LYS A 65 10.33 -4.24 21.28
CA LYS A 65 11.26 -3.70 22.30
C LYS A 65 10.72 -3.97 23.70
N GLN A 66 9.44 -3.68 23.93
CA GLN A 66 8.79 -3.94 25.22
C GLN A 66 8.83 -5.42 25.62
N GLU A 67 8.69 -6.35 24.67
CA GLU A 67 8.83 -7.79 24.94
C GLU A 67 10.25 -8.21 25.34
N ARG A 68 11.29 -7.57 24.76
CA ARG A 68 12.68 -7.82 25.12
C ARG A 68 12.98 -7.30 26.53
N ASP A 69 12.56 -6.08 26.83
CA ASP A 69 12.77 -5.45 28.14
C ASP A 69 12.09 -6.24 29.28
N LYS A 70 10.92 -6.85 29.02
CA LYS A 70 10.23 -7.74 29.98
C LYS A 70 10.95 -9.07 30.23
N LYS A 71 11.60 -9.66 29.22
CA LYS A 71 12.36 -10.91 29.38
C LYS A 71 13.63 -10.72 30.20
N ASP A 72 14.34 -9.60 29.99
CA ASP A 72 15.57 -9.31 30.73
C ASP A 72 15.31 -9.04 32.23
N GLN A 73 14.12 -8.54 32.59
CA GLN A 73 13.72 -8.33 33.99
C GLN A 73 13.26 -9.62 34.71
N GLY A 74 12.78 -10.63 33.99
CA GLY A 74 12.31 -11.90 34.56
C GLY A 74 13.39 -12.95 34.81
N SER A 75 14.64 -12.69 34.44
CA SER A 75 15.78 -13.62 34.60
C SER A 75 16.63 -13.35 35.86
N LYS A 76 16.16 -12.51 36.79
CA LYS A 76 16.81 -12.23 38.08
C LYS A 76 16.07 -12.90 39.24
#